data_AF-A0A7S2UPG7-F1
#
_entry.id   AF-A0A7S2UPG7-F1
#
_cell.length_a   1.000
_cell.length_b   1.000
_cell.length_c   1.000
_cell.angle_alpha   90.00
_cell.angle_beta   90.00
_cell.angle_gamma   90.00
#
_symmetry.space_group_name_H-M   'P 1'
#
loop_
_entity.id
_entity.type
_entity.pdbx_description
1 polymer ?
#
loop_
_entity_poly.entity_id
_entity_poly.type
_entity_poly.pdbx_seq_one_letter_code
_entity_poly.pdbx_strand_id
1 'polypeptide(L)'
;TMVTPVLAILTQDLNQLPLSSIFPGNVDEVDLVFHRPIADLLARETSEPLNRLGGTPGPVFPHFDESDDLKIWGLTAIILRPVLHKLLKPVFLDDLKNDSSIEHKTNQENINRFCESDDKIENR
;
A
#
# COMPACT_ATOMS: atom_id res chain seq x y z
N THR A 1 16.16 -16.40 -21.33
CA THR A 1 15.88 -17.36 -20.24
C THR A 1 14.46 -17.17 -19.79
N MET A 2 13.71 -18.25 -19.53
CA MET A 2 12.38 -18.13 -18.93
C MET A 2 12.51 -17.82 -17.43
N VAL A 3 11.62 -16.99 -16.91
CA VAL A 3 11.55 -16.61 -15.50
C VAL A 3 10.18 -17.00 -14.97
N THR A 4 10.14 -17.74 -13.85
CA THR A 4 8.91 -18.16 -13.20
C THR A 4 8.82 -17.50 -11.82
N PRO A 5 7.85 -16.59 -11.60
CA PRO A 5 7.68 -15.98 -10.29
C PRO A 5 7.06 -16.98 -9.31
N VAL A 6 7.52 -16.92 -8.06
CA VAL A 6 6.98 -17.71 -6.95
C VAL A 6 6.45 -16.73 -5.90
N LEU A 7 5.20 -16.96 -5.46
CA LEU A 7 4.63 -16.26 -4.31
C LEU A 7 4.82 -17.15 -3.08
N ALA A 8 5.36 -16.58 -2.01
CA ALA A 8 5.56 -17.25 -0.73
C ALA A 8 4.86 -16.46 0.38
N ILE A 9 4.44 -17.18 1.41
CA ILE A 9 3.86 -16.59 2.62
C ILE A 9 4.87 -16.77 3.75
N LEU A 10 5.17 -15.68 4.45
CA LEU A 10 5.97 -15.72 5.66
C LEU A 10 5.03 -15.92 6.86
N THR A 11 5.31 -16.91 7.69
CA THR A 11 4.51 -17.19 8.90
C THR A 11 4.89 -16.32 10.09
N GLN A 12 5.99 -15.57 9.97
CA GLN A 12 6.52 -14.70 11.00
C GLN A 12 6.04 -13.27 10.77
N ASP A 13 5.69 -12.58 11.84
CA ASP A 13 5.34 -11.16 11.79
C ASP A 13 6.61 -10.32 11.67
N LEU A 14 6.77 -9.66 10.52
CA LEU A 14 7.94 -8.84 10.21
C LEU A 14 8.06 -7.60 11.08
N ASN A 15 7.02 -7.22 11.84
CA ASN A 15 7.07 -6.07 12.73
C ASN A 15 7.70 -6.38 14.10
N GLN A 16 7.89 -7.66 14.44
CA GLN A 16 8.38 -8.08 15.76
C GLN A 16 9.91 -8.11 15.86
N LEU A 17 10.60 -8.24 14.73
CA LEU A 17 12.04 -8.34 14.65
C LEU A 17 12.57 -7.43 13.53
N PRO A 18 13.78 -6.86 13.68
CA PRO A 18 14.39 -6.10 12.61
C PRO A 18 14.58 -6.99 11.38
N LEU A 19 14.24 -6.48 10.18
CA LEU A 19 14.27 -7.27 8.95
C LEU A 19 15.64 -7.91 8.66
N SER A 20 16.72 -7.25 9.08
CA SER A 20 18.10 -7.74 8.96
C SER A 20 18.40 -8.99 9.82
N SER A 21 17.62 -9.28 10.86
CA SER A 21 17.78 -10.52 11.63
C SER A 21 17.06 -11.70 10.98
N ILE A 22 15.99 -11.44 10.21
CA ILE A 22 15.23 -12.46 9.48
C ILE A 22 15.88 -12.73 8.12
N PHE A 23 16.33 -11.66 7.45
CA PHE A 23 16.96 -11.68 6.15
C PHE A 23 18.31 -10.97 6.23
N PRO A 24 19.37 -11.64 6.73
CA PRO A 24 20.68 -11.03 6.88
C PRO A 24 21.32 -10.63 5.53
N GLY A 25 20.88 -11.26 4.43
CA GLY A 25 21.43 -11.01 3.10
C GLY A 25 22.89 -11.46 2.96
N ASN A 26 23.39 -11.47 1.72
CA ASN A 26 24.82 -11.48 1.46
C ASN A 26 25.21 -10.06 1.05
N VAL A 27 26.12 -9.43 1.79
CA VAL A 27 26.55 -8.03 1.54
C VAL A 27 27.25 -7.86 0.19
N ASP A 28 27.78 -8.93 -0.39
CA ASP A 28 28.40 -8.90 -1.72
C ASP A 28 27.36 -8.94 -2.86
N GLU A 29 26.09 -9.23 -2.56
CA GLU A 29 25.01 -9.43 -3.55
C GLU A 29 23.80 -8.53 -3.32
N VAL A 30 23.55 -8.10 -2.08
CA VAL A 30 22.33 -7.40 -1.67
C VAL A 30 22.69 -6.16 -0.87
N ASP A 31 22.44 -4.99 -1.46
CA ASP A 31 22.67 -3.70 -0.79
C ASP A 31 21.62 -3.40 0.30
N LEU A 32 20.36 -3.75 0.03
CA LEU A 32 19.22 -3.39 0.88
C LEU A 32 18.12 -4.44 0.83
N VAL A 33 17.62 -4.82 2.00
CA VAL A 33 16.39 -5.59 2.16
C VAL A 33 15.33 -4.68 2.78
N PHE A 34 14.14 -4.65 2.21
CA PHE A 34 13.03 -3.84 2.69
C PHE A 34 11.69 -4.55 2.51
N HIS A 35 10.69 -4.08 3.23
CA HIS A 35 9.29 -4.49 3.07
C HIS A 35 8.38 -3.26 2.96
N ARG A 36 7.20 -3.43 2.35
CA ARG A 36 6.16 -2.41 2.24
C ARG A 36 4.78 -3.00 2.43
N PRO A 37 3.84 -2.24 3.03
CA PRO A 37 2.42 -2.56 2.93
C PRO A 37 1.99 -2.63 1.47
N ILE A 38 1.16 -3.62 1.13
CA ILE A 38 0.59 -3.79 -0.21
C ILE A 38 -0.23 -2.56 -0.63
N ALA A 39 -0.97 -1.96 0.31
CA ALA A 39 -1.76 -0.75 0.08
C ALA A 39 -0.91 0.43 -0.37
N ASP A 40 0.26 0.63 0.25
CA ASP A 40 1.20 1.70 -0.13
C ASP A 40 1.75 1.49 -1.54
N LEU A 41 2.12 0.24 -1.87
CA LEU A 41 2.59 -0.10 -3.21
C LEU A 41 1.51 0.19 -4.27
N LEU A 42 0.26 -0.17 -3.98
CA LEU A 42 -0.88 0.10 -4.87
C LEU A 42 -1.13 1.60 -5.05
N ALA A 43 -1.06 2.39 -3.96
CA ALA A 43 -1.32 3.82 -3.99
C ALA A 43 -0.23 4.62 -4.72
N ARG A 44 1.01 4.11 -4.73
CA ARG A 44 2.16 4.79 -5.32
C ARG A 44 2.55 4.27 -6.70
N GLU A 45 1.77 3.35 -7.29
CA GLU A 45 2.03 2.87 -8.66
C GLU A 45 2.00 4.04 -9.65
N THR A 46 3.13 4.25 -10.32
CA THR A 46 3.27 5.19 -11.43
C THR A 46 3.55 4.43 -12.74
N SER A 47 3.77 5.18 -13.83
CA SER A 47 4.12 4.60 -15.12
C SER A 47 5.29 5.35 -15.75
N GLU A 48 6.25 4.61 -16.28
CA GLU A 48 7.42 5.14 -16.99
C GLU A 48 7.64 4.39 -18.32
N PRO A 49 8.27 5.02 -19.33
CA PRO A 49 8.59 4.35 -20.58
C PRO A 49 9.65 3.25 -20.39
N LEU A 50 9.33 2.03 -20.82
CA LEU A 50 10.26 0.90 -20.75
C LEU A 50 11.07 0.78 -22.05
N ASN A 51 12.34 1.17 -22.00
CA ASN A 51 13.25 1.12 -23.15
C ASN A 51 13.33 -0.28 -23.81
N ARG A 52 13.28 -1.35 -22.99
CA ARG A 52 13.32 -2.74 -23.48
C ARG A 52 12.03 -3.22 -24.15
N LEU A 53 10.94 -2.46 -24.04
CA LEU A 53 9.64 -2.73 -24.67
C LEU A 53 9.27 -1.63 -25.68
N GLY A 54 10.27 -1.05 -26.35
CA GLY A 54 10.04 -0.05 -27.40
C GLY A 54 9.45 1.27 -26.88
N GLY A 55 9.71 1.61 -25.63
CA GLY A 55 9.18 2.83 -24.99
C GLY A 55 7.73 2.71 -24.51
N THR A 56 7.17 1.50 -24.53
CA THR A 56 5.82 1.27 -23.99
C THR A 56 5.77 1.63 -22.50
N PRO A 57 4.75 2.38 -22.04
CA PRO A 57 4.58 2.67 -20.62
C PRO A 57 4.43 1.39 -19.80
N GLY A 58 5.20 1.27 -18.72
CA GLY A 58 5.15 0.15 -17.80
C GLY A 58 5.11 0.60 -16.34
N PRO A 59 4.69 -0.31 -15.44
CA PRO A 59 4.51 0.01 -14.03
C PRO A 59 5.84 0.31 -13.35
N VAL A 60 5.83 1.29 -12.45
CA VAL A 60 6.93 1.62 -11.55
C VAL A 60 6.37 1.83 -10.16
N PHE A 61 7.08 1.32 -9.14
CA PHE A 61 6.72 1.51 -7.74
C PHE A 61 7.89 2.22 -7.02
N PRO A 62 7.78 3.51 -6.71
CA PRO A 62 8.84 4.28 -6.05
C PRO A 62 9.01 3.88 -4.57
N HIS A 63 10.25 3.93 -4.09
CA HIS A 63 10.62 3.54 -2.71
C HIS A 63 10.81 4.78 -1.82
N PHE A 64 10.11 4.82 -0.68
CA PHE A 64 10.22 5.72 0.49
C PHE A 64 10.39 7.25 0.29
N ASP A 65 11.38 7.73 -0.48
CA ASP A 65 11.68 9.14 -0.72
C ASP A 65 11.87 9.38 -2.23
N GLU A 66 11.56 10.57 -2.71
CA GLU A 66 11.62 11.00 -4.13
C GLU A 66 13.02 10.94 -4.77
N SER A 67 14.00 10.27 -4.14
CA SER A 67 15.24 9.89 -4.81
C SER A 67 14.92 8.88 -5.91
N ASP A 68 15.07 9.29 -7.17
CA ASP A 68 14.81 8.49 -8.37
C ASP A 68 15.55 7.14 -8.41
N ASP A 69 16.55 6.95 -7.55
CA ASP A 69 17.45 5.81 -7.55
C ASP A 69 16.85 4.52 -6.96
N LEU A 70 15.85 4.63 -6.07
CA LEU A 70 15.22 3.47 -5.44
C LEU A 70 13.78 3.31 -5.93
N LYS A 71 13.58 2.37 -6.86
CA LYS A 71 12.25 2.01 -7.36
C LYS A 71 12.19 0.55 -7.79
N ILE A 72 11.00 -0.03 -7.77
CA ILE A 72 10.73 -1.34 -8.34
C ILE A 72 10.24 -1.12 -9.78
N TRP A 73 11.03 -1.58 -10.75
CA TRP A 73 10.77 -1.37 -12.18
C TRP A 73 11.13 -2.61 -13.00
N GLY A 74 10.94 -2.53 -14.33
CA GLY A 74 11.30 -3.59 -15.26
C GLY A 74 10.46 -4.86 -15.09
N LEU A 75 11.10 -6.02 -15.22
CA LEU A 75 10.39 -7.31 -15.17
C LEU A 75 9.71 -7.55 -13.82
N THR A 76 10.35 -7.15 -12.72
CA THR A 76 9.78 -7.29 -11.37
C THR A 76 8.47 -6.52 -11.25
N ALA A 77 8.41 -5.27 -11.72
CA ALA A 77 7.19 -4.47 -11.67
C ALA A 77 6.09 -5.03 -12.60
N ILE A 78 6.46 -5.53 -13.78
CA ILE A 78 5.52 -6.17 -14.72
C ILE A 78 4.85 -7.41 -14.09
N ILE A 79 5.62 -8.22 -13.37
CA ILE A 79 5.12 -9.40 -12.65
C ILE A 79 4.32 -8.99 -11.42
N LEU A 80 4.76 -7.98 -10.69
CA LEU A 80 4.14 -7.54 -9.44
C LEU A 80 2.76 -6.94 -9.67
N ARG A 81 2.55 -6.18 -10.76
CA ARG A 81 1.28 -5.51 -11.06
C ARG A 81 0.05 -6.45 -11.08
N PRO A 82 0.02 -7.58 -11.82
CA PRO A 82 -1.12 -8.50 -11.78
C PRO A 82 -1.28 -9.17 -10.41
N VAL A 83 -0.19 -9.44 -9.68
CA VAL A 83 -0.26 -9.96 -8.31
C VAL A 83 -0.98 -8.96 -7.40
N LEU A 84 -0.55 -7.70 -7.43
CA LEU A 84 -1.15 -6.65 -6.62
C LEU A 84 -2.61 -6.41 -7.02
N HIS A 85 -2.93 -6.17 -8.30
CA HIS A 85 -4.28 -5.75 -8.72
C HIS A 85 -5.29 -6.88 -8.91
N LYS A 86 -4.87 -8.10 -9.23
CA LYS A 86 -5.80 -9.21 -9.51
C LYS A 86 -5.89 -10.22 -8.39
N LEU A 87 -4.78 -10.49 -7.70
CA LEU A 87 -4.76 -11.49 -6.62
C LEU A 87 -5.01 -10.85 -5.25
N LEU A 88 -4.39 -9.71 -4.97
CA LEU A 88 -4.35 -9.16 -3.61
C LEU A 88 -5.35 -8.02 -3.40
N LYS A 89 -5.49 -7.10 -4.36
CA LYS A 89 -6.37 -5.91 -4.26
C LYS A 89 -7.83 -6.21 -3.84
N PRO A 90 -8.49 -7.28 -4.32
CA PRO A 90 -9.85 -7.61 -3.85
C PRO A 90 -9.93 -7.82 -2.33
N VAL A 91 -8.86 -8.31 -1.70
CA VAL A 91 -8.83 -8.57 -0.25
C VAL A 91 -8.53 -7.31 0.55
N PHE A 92 -7.73 -6.38 0.00
CA PHE A 92 -7.21 -5.23 0.76
C PHE A 92 -7.93 -3.89 0.49
N LEU A 93 -8.83 -3.81 -0.50
CA LEU A 93 -9.58 -2.58 -0.79
C LEU A 93 -11.06 -2.61 -0.36
N ASP A 94 -11.61 -3.76 -0.03
CA ASP A 94 -13.00 -3.83 0.47
C ASP A 94 -13.12 -3.18 1.87
N ASP A 95 -12.04 -3.18 2.65
CA ASP A 95 -11.98 -2.49 3.95
C ASP A 95 -11.89 -0.96 3.81
N LEU A 96 -11.22 -0.44 2.76
CA LEU A 96 -11.05 1.00 2.54
C LEU A 96 -12.35 1.73 2.14
N LYS A 97 -13.32 1.04 1.55
CA LYS A 97 -14.65 1.61 1.28
C LYS A 97 -15.55 1.66 2.52
N ASN A 98 -15.38 0.71 3.44
CA ASN A 98 -16.21 0.63 4.63
C ASN A 98 -15.86 1.70 5.68
N ASP A 99 -14.59 2.11 5.77
CA ASP A 99 -14.18 3.17 6.72
C ASP A 99 -14.68 4.57 6.31
N SER A 100 -14.71 4.89 5.00
CA SER A 100 -15.28 6.17 4.52
C SER A 100 -16.80 6.30 4.72
N SER A 101 -17.48 5.20 5.05
CA SER A 101 -18.93 5.15 5.31
C SER A 101 -19.28 5.39 6.79
N ILE A 102 -18.30 5.31 7.69
CA ILE A 102 -18.50 5.46 9.13
C ILE A 102 -18.40 6.94 9.53
N GLU A 103 -17.43 7.69 8.99
CA GLU A 103 -17.25 9.12 9.33
C GLU A 103 -18.44 10.01 8.94
N HIS A 104 -19.16 9.68 7.85
CA HIS A 104 -20.35 10.44 7.46
C HIS A 104 -21.59 10.13 8.32
N LYS A 105 -21.67 8.95 8.94
CA LYS A 105 -22.79 8.64 9.85
C LYS A 105 -22.58 9.24 11.23
N THR A 106 -21.36 9.21 11.75
CA THR A 106 -21.07 9.73 13.11
C THR A 106 -21.18 11.25 13.19
N ASN A 107 -20.86 11.97 12.10
CA ASN A 107 -21.00 13.43 12.08
C ASN A 107 -22.46 13.91 11.96
N GLN A 108 -23.35 13.19 11.27
CA GLN A 108 -24.77 13.57 11.21
C GLN A 108 -25.53 13.27 12.51
N GLU A 109 -25.21 12.17 13.20
CA GLU A 109 -25.84 11.85 14.50
C GLU A 109 -25.38 12.79 15.63
N ASN A 110 -24.12 13.26 15.60
CA ASN A 110 -23.61 14.20 16.60
C ASN A 110 -24.12 15.64 16.40
N ILE A 111 -24.36 16.07 15.15
CA ILE A 111 -24.95 17.39 14.87
C ILE A 111 -26.42 17.44 15.30
N ASN A 112 -27.18 16.36 15.10
CA ASN A 112 -28.59 16.33 15.49
C ASN A 112 -28.82 16.27 17.01
N ARG A 113 -27.86 15.79 17.81
CA ARG A 113 -27.98 15.83 19.28
C ARG A 113 -27.64 17.19 19.91
N PHE A 114 -26.89 18.04 19.22
CA PHE A 114 -26.44 19.31 19.79
C PHE A 114 -27.49 20.44 19.67
N CYS A 115 -28.52 20.27 18.83
CA CYS A 115 -29.56 21.29 18.64
C CYS A 115 -30.82 21.12 19.51
N GLU A 116 -30.95 20.05 20.31
CA GLU A 116 -32.16 19.81 21.13
C GLU A 116 -32.03 20.21 22.61
N SER A 117 -30.95 20.89 23.02
CA SER A 117 -30.66 21.10 24.46
C SER A 117 -30.94 22.51 25.02
N ASP A 118 -31.21 23.53 24.20
CA ASP A 118 -31.18 24.93 24.65
C ASP A 118 -32.53 25.64 24.79
N ASP A 119 -33.63 24.90 25.00
CA ASP A 119 -34.92 25.49 25.38
C ASP A 119 -35.42 24.90 26.70
N LYS A 120 -34.92 25.42 27.83
CA LYS A 120 -35.61 25.52 29.14
C LYS A 120 -34.65 25.98 30.24
N ILE A 121 -34.45 27.29 30.39
CA ILE A 121 -34.26 27.88 31.72
C ILE A 121 -35.18 29.11 31.81
N GLU A 122 -36.24 28.91 32.57
CA GLU A 122 -37.34 29.82 32.86
C GLU A 122 -36.88 30.93 33.83
N ASN A 123 -37.31 32.16 33.55
CA ASN A 123 -37.09 33.36 34.36
C ASN A 123 -37.60 33.20 35.80
N ARG A 124 -36.76 33.55 36.78
CA ARG A 124 -37.17 34.06 38.09
C ARG A 124 -36.20 35.14 38.57
#